data_AF-A0A177EFS8-F1
#
_entry.id   AF-A0A177EFS8-F1
#
_cell.length_a   1.000
_cell.length_b   1.000
_cell.length_c   1.000
_cell.angle_alpha   90.00
_cell.angle_beta   90.00
_cell.angle_gamma   90.00
#
_symmetry.space_group_name_H-M   'P 1'
#
loop_
_entity.id
_entity.type
_entity.pdbx_description
1 polymer ?
#
loop_
_entity_poly.entity_id
_entity_poly.type
_entity_poly.pdbx_seq_one_letter_code
_entity_poly.pdbx_strand_id
1 'polypeptide(L)'
;MSRYIRSRENKNMWIDVECWDLACVHCDLEKKETGAVLCECGGIFCQTHIAVHHYQKHLTLSIEGGPKGRRVELDYAKDPGSAACFWNLVQEKIFASHVVPGPDSRSIYGCVHVLALASARTRKRTSLVLPSIYQDTSPCCYCSLRVNRWLCMVCGLLFCGNPKYGLEGNQHVDMHFSQTEHCLFMNMDLSPTISEHNSVFCRMCEEFVNCRLGADIFRHMFTVIRGCFKCNPEAKKEHKKKHLCSGCLEGDLRGGGEEKEKKLGVTKKGGVKNIDGSCYIASVLLCASFVLTKTQLHKILPAKTCSQAPDSCFGCLLARLLFQLAHMHLSPTKFVVSIAKIKKRLAKAYPNYNYEDKNDPARCFRHIICLAKKHETPGHPVSLSRSFFIVSMVKSWCPACNQAKEAKDQVFIIYLKPYQTVTEFFSVKHLNSECTCTAKPQIAQTTLLNIPRIVVVRRKRTQQHILGDRQGATIDVHPVISYHISKENQKKMNLKVSTDASQRKAKKTFHDAVPEIQSLFDELFPNEALPSSLLGAFYNSYTNECIPESLINQEASEDGAYTGKLQYTLVAAVIYQASDKGGKYFAQTWGETTPPDITKPWTTINDEKITKEPFFHRDATLMFYVWR
;
A
#
# COMPACT_ATOMS: atom_id res chain seq x y z
N MET A 1 4.21 18.22 -36.66
CA MET A 1 5.62 17.87 -36.36
C MET A 1 6.62 18.90 -36.89
N SER A 2 6.64 19.25 -38.18
CA SER A 2 7.64 20.18 -38.76
C SER A 2 7.72 21.58 -38.11
N ARG A 3 6.64 22.08 -37.49
CA ARG A 3 6.64 23.35 -36.75
C ARG A 3 7.45 23.33 -35.46
N TYR A 4 7.68 22.16 -34.87
CA TYR A 4 8.32 22.00 -33.56
C TYR A 4 9.77 21.49 -33.64
N ILE A 5 10.24 21.13 -34.84
CA ILE A 5 11.54 20.50 -35.03
C ILE A 5 12.41 21.43 -35.89
N ARG A 6 13.52 21.92 -35.33
CA ARG A 6 14.55 22.65 -36.07
C ARG A 6 15.83 21.83 -36.08
N SER A 7 16.20 21.33 -37.25
CA SER A 7 17.51 20.73 -37.50
C SER A 7 18.46 21.81 -38.01
N ARG A 8 19.68 21.87 -37.47
CA ARG A 8 20.82 22.50 -38.16
C ARG A 8 21.63 21.39 -38.84
N GLU A 9 22.34 21.74 -39.90
CA GLU A 9 23.17 20.88 -40.77
C GLU A 9 24.29 20.08 -40.06
N ASN A 10 24.28 19.92 -38.74
CA ASN A 10 25.26 19.11 -38.00
C ASN A 10 24.59 18.45 -36.78
N LYS A 11 24.22 17.18 -36.91
CA LYS A 11 23.99 16.11 -35.89
C LYS A 11 23.18 16.38 -34.61
N ASN A 12 22.73 17.61 -34.36
CA ASN A 12 21.92 18.01 -33.22
C ASN A 12 20.54 18.48 -33.70
N MET A 13 19.51 18.01 -33.01
CA MET A 13 18.12 18.35 -33.30
C MET A 13 17.49 19.06 -32.12
N TRP A 14 16.82 20.18 -32.41
CA TRP A 14 16.11 20.98 -31.42
C TRP A 14 14.62 20.75 -31.55
N ILE A 15 13.98 20.52 -30.42
CA ILE A 15 12.53 20.36 -30.35
C ILE A 15 11.96 21.43 -29.44
N ASP A 16 11.13 22.31 -30.01
CA ASP A 16 10.37 23.30 -29.25
C ASP A 16 9.25 22.58 -28.50
N VAL A 17 9.28 22.66 -27.17
CA VAL A 17 8.34 21.98 -26.26
C VAL A 17 7.46 22.97 -25.50
N GLU A 18 7.18 24.12 -26.11
CA GLU A 18 6.36 25.19 -25.50
C GLU A 18 4.95 24.74 -25.14
N CYS A 19 4.41 23.72 -25.82
CA CYS A 19 3.10 23.15 -25.52
C CYS A 19 3.13 22.05 -24.44
N TRP A 20 4.30 21.73 -23.88
CA TRP A 20 4.42 20.71 -22.84
C TRP A 20 4.18 21.30 -21.46
N ASP A 21 3.50 20.53 -20.61
CA ASP A 21 3.43 20.79 -19.18
C ASP A 21 4.71 20.26 -18.54
N LEU A 22 5.49 21.13 -17.91
CA LEU A 22 6.75 20.79 -17.25
C LEU A 22 6.61 20.64 -15.74
N ALA A 23 5.38 20.42 -15.24
CA ALA A 23 5.14 20.08 -13.86
C ALA A 23 5.90 18.81 -13.46
N CYS A 24 6.61 18.89 -12.35
CA CYS A 24 7.30 17.73 -11.79
C CYS A 24 6.28 16.71 -11.29
N VAL A 25 6.34 15.47 -11.77
CA VAL A 25 5.46 14.35 -11.37
C VAL A 25 5.43 14.11 -9.85
N HIS A 26 6.47 14.54 -9.12
CA HIS A 26 6.56 14.37 -7.67
C HIS A 26 6.06 15.54 -6.84
N CYS A 27 6.13 16.78 -7.33
CA CYS A 27 5.76 17.96 -6.54
C CYS A 27 4.78 18.91 -7.21
N ASP A 28 4.35 18.62 -8.44
CA ASP A 28 3.45 19.45 -9.26
C ASP A 28 3.91 20.90 -9.47
N LEU A 29 5.16 21.23 -9.11
CA LEU A 29 5.71 22.56 -9.36
C LEU A 29 6.14 22.65 -10.82
N GLU A 30 5.52 23.56 -11.56
CA GLU A 30 5.88 23.91 -12.92
C GLU A 30 7.23 24.66 -12.91
N LYS A 31 8.26 24.08 -13.54
CA LYS A 31 9.61 24.65 -13.58
C LYS A 31 9.83 25.44 -14.88
N LYS A 32 9.22 26.63 -14.95
CA LYS A 32 9.28 27.50 -16.15
C LYS A 32 10.68 28.05 -16.44
N GLU A 33 11.46 28.38 -15.42
CA GLU A 33 12.74 29.11 -15.57
C GLU A 33 13.98 28.26 -15.27
N THR A 34 13.86 27.24 -14.41
CA THR A 34 14.99 26.44 -13.91
C THR A 34 15.29 25.18 -14.73
N GLY A 35 14.53 24.93 -15.80
CA GLY A 35 14.54 23.67 -16.56
C GLY A 35 13.86 22.49 -15.84
N ALA A 36 13.57 21.44 -16.60
CA ALA A 36 12.98 20.18 -16.14
C ALA A 36 13.77 18.98 -16.70
N VAL A 37 13.55 17.77 -16.20
CA VAL A 37 14.21 16.54 -16.65
C VAL A 37 13.17 15.55 -17.14
N LEU A 38 13.24 15.17 -18.42
CA LEU A 38 12.45 14.11 -19.03
C LEU A 38 13.15 12.77 -18.85
N CYS A 39 12.47 11.81 -18.23
CA CYS A 39 12.92 10.43 -18.13
C CYS A 39 12.41 9.61 -19.33
N GLU A 40 13.15 8.58 -19.76
CA GLU A 40 12.71 7.68 -20.84
C GLU A 40 11.37 6.98 -20.55
N CYS A 41 10.96 6.89 -19.28
CA CYS A 41 9.63 6.40 -18.89
C CYS A 41 8.49 7.38 -19.25
N GLY A 42 8.81 8.58 -19.72
CA GLY A 42 7.85 9.64 -20.06
C GLY A 42 7.53 10.60 -18.90
N GLY A 43 8.10 10.39 -17.72
CA GLY A 43 7.96 11.26 -16.55
C GLY A 43 8.80 12.54 -16.65
N ILE A 44 8.25 13.64 -16.16
CA ILE A 44 8.94 14.95 -16.06
C ILE A 44 9.23 15.24 -14.60
N PHE A 45 10.48 15.59 -14.28
CA PHE A 45 10.94 15.82 -12.92
C PHE A 45 11.63 17.17 -12.80
N CYS A 46 11.57 17.79 -11.62
CA CYS A 46 12.50 18.89 -11.32
C CYS A 46 13.87 18.32 -10.92
N GLN A 47 14.91 19.14 -11.00
CA GLN A 47 16.29 18.72 -10.68
C GLN A 47 16.46 18.11 -9.29
N THR A 48 15.64 18.50 -8.31
CA THR A 48 15.65 17.92 -6.97
C THR A 48 14.97 16.55 -6.89
N HIS A 49 13.92 16.32 -7.69
CA HIS A 49 13.10 15.10 -7.59
C HIS A 49 13.52 14.00 -8.56
N ILE A 50 14.34 14.30 -9.57
CA ILE A 50 14.94 13.25 -10.39
C ILE A 50 15.88 12.36 -9.57
N ALA A 51 16.54 12.91 -8.55
CA ALA A 51 17.44 12.15 -7.67
C ALA A 51 16.71 11.10 -6.80
N VAL A 52 15.41 11.29 -6.54
CA VAL A 52 14.57 10.32 -5.80
C VAL A 52 13.75 9.42 -6.72
N HIS A 53 13.88 9.59 -8.03
CA HIS A 53 13.34 8.67 -9.03
C HIS A 53 14.20 7.40 -9.03
N HIS A 54 13.79 6.42 -8.22
CA HIS A 54 14.54 5.23 -7.77
C HIS A 54 14.99 4.21 -8.85
N TYR A 55 14.81 4.48 -10.13
CA TYR A 55 15.22 3.58 -11.21
C TYR A 55 16.61 3.98 -11.73
N GLN A 56 17.66 3.38 -11.15
CA GLN A 56 19.08 3.64 -11.46
C GLN A 56 19.53 3.25 -12.89
N LYS A 57 18.62 3.01 -13.83
CA LYS A 57 18.94 2.61 -15.22
C LYS A 57 18.22 3.44 -16.29
N HIS A 58 17.32 4.34 -15.90
CA HIS A 58 16.59 5.11 -16.90
C HIS A 58 17.44 6.23 -17.46
N LEU A 59 17.47 6.34 -18.79
CA LEU A 59 18.04 7.50 -19.45
C LEU A 59 17.21 8.75 -19.13
N THR A 60 17.88 9.90 -19.08
CA THR A 60 17.24 11.19 -18.81
C THR A 60 17.73 12.26 -19.77
N LEU A 61 16.86 13.21 -20.10
CA LEU A 61 17.15 14.38 -20.92
C LEU A 61 16.74 15.65 -20.19
N SER A 62 17.62 16.64 -20.21
CA SER A 62 17.33 17.96 -19.69
C SER A 62 16.47 18.75 -20.68
N ILE A 63 15.48 19.46 -20.15
CA ILE A 63 14.66 20.43 -20.85
C ILE A 63 15.11 21.81 -20.39
N GLU A 64 15.69 22.59 -21.28
CA GLU A 64 16.20 23.93 -20.97
C GLU A 64 15.12 24.99 -21.21
N GLY A 65 15.04 25.96 -20.28
CA GLY A 65 14.17 27.12 -20.38
C GLY A 65 15.00 28.38 -20.69
N GLY A 66 14.63 29.13 -21.72
CA GLY A 66 15.29 30.38 -22.07
C GLY A 66 14.32 31.44 -22.61
N PRO A 67 14.76 32.69 -22.82
CA PRO A 67 13.92 33.82 -23.23
C PRO A 67 13.28 33.68 -24.62
N LYS A 68 13.62 32.63 -25.38
CA LYS A 68 13.08 32.32 -26.72
C LYS A 68 12.25 31.02 -26.74
N GLY A 69 11.78 30.54 -25.59
CA GLY A 69 10.97 29.33 -25.48
C GLY A 69 11.65 28.18 -24.73
N ARG A 70 10.94 27.06 -24.58
CA ARG A 70 11.39 25.82 -23.91
C ARG A 70 11.84 24.80 -24.94
N ARG A 71 13.04 24.21 -24.79
CA ARG A 71 13.63 23.32 -25.80
C ARG A 71 14.25 22.05 -25.22
N VAL A 72 14.25 21.00 -26.03
CA VAL A 72 15.02 19.77 -25.82
C VAL A 72 16.04 19.64 -26.94
N GLU A 73 17.30 19.41 -26.59
CA GLU A 73 18.37 19.09 -27.53
C GLU A 73 18.61 17.58 -27.55
N LEU A 74 18.59 16.98 -28.74
CA LEU A 74 18.99 15.60 -28.98
C LEU A 74 20.26 15.59 -29.84
N ASP A 75 21.38 15.21 -29.24
CA ASP A 75 22.68 15.03 -29.92
C ASP A 75 22.82 13.57 -30.37
N TYR A 76 22.67 13.33 -31.68
CA TYR A 76 22.81 11.99 -32.26
C TYR A 76 24.26 11.53 -32.39
N ALA A 77 25.24 12.43 -32.24
CA ALA A 77 26.66 12.11 -32.41
C ALA A 77 27.26 11.42 -31.17
N LYS A 78 26.77 11.75 -29.97
CA LYS A 78 27.30 11.22 -28.71
C LYS A 78 26.69 9.87 -28.29
N ASP A 79 25.40 9.65 -28.54
CA ASP A 79 24.71 8.40 -28.19
C ASP A 79 23.48 8.14 -29.10
N PRO A 80 23.66 7.40 -30.21
CA PRO A 80 22.59 7.14 -31.18
C PRO A 80 21.41 6.34 -30.60
N GLY A 81 21.68 5.45 -29.65
CA GLY A 81 20.68 4.55 -29.07
C GLY A 81 19.72 5.28 -28.15
N SER A 82 20.27 6.11 -27.25
CA SER A 82 19.49 6.98 -26.39
C SER A 82 18.71 8.03 -27.18
N ALA A 83 19.33 8.63 -28.20
CA ALA A 83 18.69 9.62 -29.07
C ALA A 83 17.46 9.04 -29.81
N ALA A 84 17.55 7.79 -30.30
CA ALA A 84 16.42 7.11 -30.94
C ALA A 84 15.28 6.78 -29.96
N CYS A 85 15.60 6.33 -28.73
CA CYS A 85 14.62 6.05 -27.69
C CYS A 85 13.82 7.32 -27.33
N PHE A 86 14.52 8.42 -27.07
CA PHE A 86 13.88 9.69 -26.74
C PHE A 86 13.15 10.30 -27.92
N TRP A 87 13.64 10.13 -29.14
CA TRP A 87 12.94 10.62 -30.33
C TRP A 87 11.53 10.06 -30.43
N ASN A 88 11.37 8.75 -30.25
CA ASN A 88 10.05 8.11 -30.24
C ASN A 88 9.18 8.68 -29.12
N LEU A 89 9.70 8.80 -27.89
CA LEU A 89 8.97 9.36 -26.75
C LEU A 89 8.51 10.81 -27.02
N VAL A 90 9.38 11.63 -27.61
CA VAL A 90 9.06 13.03 -27.95
C VAL A 90 8.00 13.11 -29.04
N GLN A 91 8.10 12.27 -30.09
CA GLN A 91 7.08 12.17 -31.12
C GLN A 91 5.71 11.80 -30.56
N GLU A 92 5.67 10.82 -29.65
CA GLU A 92 4.45 10.38 -28.97
C GLU A 92 3.85 11.49 -28.09
N LYS A 93 4.66 12.26 -27.34
CA LYS A 93 4.15 13.40 -26.55
C LYS A 93 3.65 14.56 -27.41
N ILE A 94 4.32 14.87 -28.53
CA ILE A 94 3.82 15.87 -29.49
C ILE A 94 2.47 15.42 -30.05
N PHE A 95 2.35 14.16 -30.48
CA PHE A 95 1.08 13.60 -30.93
C PHE A 95 -0.01 13.69 -29.86
N ALA A 96 0.30 13.29 -28.63
CA ALA A 96 -0.61 13.34 -27.49
C ALA A 96 -1.14 14.75 -27.18
N SER A 97 -0.30 15.78 -27.34
CA SER A 97 -0.72 17.18 -27.19
C SER A 97 -1.71 17.67 -28.26
N HIS A 98 -1.76 16.99 -29.42
CA HIS A 98 -2.66 17.32 -30.52
C HIS A 98 -3.99 16.53 -30.47
N VAL A 99 -3.99 15.34 -29.85
CA VAL A 99 -5.18 14.47 -29.77
C VAL A 99 -6.13 14.87 -28.64
N VAL A 100 -5.63 15.49 -27.56
CA VAL A 100 -6.45 15.93 -26.41
C VAL A 100 -6.35 17.45 -26.23
N PRO A 101 -7.21 18.24 -26.90
CA PRO A 101 -7.25 19.69 -26.68
C PRO A 101 -8.02 20.03 -25.41
N GLY A 102 -7.40 20.76 -24.48
CA GLY A 102 -8.11 21.41 -23.37
C GLY A 102 -7.26 21.70 -22.13
N PRO A 103 -7.72 22.61 -21.25
CA PRO A 103 -7.04 22.97 -20.01
C PRO A 103 -6.91 21.80 -19.01
N ASP A 104 -7.61 20.69 -19.21
CA ASP A 104 -7.48 19.47 -18.37
C ASP A 104 -6.45 18.47 -18.92
N SER A 105 -5.65 18.82 -19.94
CA SER A 105 -4.52 18.00 -20.41
C SER A 105 -3.39 17.83 -19.38
N ARG A 106 -3.50 18.47 -18.21
CA ARG A 106 -2.52 18.66 -17.13
C ARG A 106 -2.03 17.38 -16.41
N SER A 107 -2.50 16.18 -16.77
CA SER A 107 -2.20 14.94 -16.00
C SER A 107 -2.35 13.60 -16.76
N ILE A 108 -2.39 13.58 -18.10
CA ILE A 108 -3.11 12.48 -18.80
C ILE A 108 -2.27 11.29 -19.30
N TYR A 109 -0.94 11.24 -19.16
CA TYR A 109 -0.16 10.14 -19.75
C TYR A 109 0.76 9.44 -18.75
N GLY A 110 0.25 8.40 -18.09
CA GLY A 110 1.02 7.55 -17.18
C GLY A 110 1.85 6.45 -17.86
N CYS A 111 1.57 6.09 -19.12
CA CYS A 111 2.23 4.95 -19.77
C CYS A 111 2.47 5.16 -21.27
N VAL A 112 3.74 5.06 -21.70
CA VAL A 112 4.18 5.18 -23.10
C VAL A 112 3.56 4.12 -24.02
N HIS A 113 3.21 2.95 -23.49
CA HIS A 113 2.60 1.87 -24.28
C HIS A 113 1.20 2.22 -24.79
N VAL A 114 0.42 3.02 -24.04
CA VAL A 114 -0.90 3.51 -24.49
C VAL A 114 -0.78 4.53 -25.61
N LEU A 115 0.27 5.36 -25.57
CA LEU A 115 0.59 6.29 -26.64
C LEU A 115 1.00 5.55 -27.92
N ALA A 116 1.93 4.59 -27.81
CA ALA A 116 2.37 3.75 -28.93
C ALA A 116 1.20 3.03 -29.63
N LEU A 117 0.22 2.52 -28.87
CA LEU A 117 -0.98 1.91 -29.45
C LEU A 117 -1.86 2.92 -30.22
N ALA A 118 -2.02 4.14 -29.71
CA ALA A 118 -2.77 5.20 -30.38
C ALA A 118 -2.12 5.63 -31.71
N SER A 119 -0.80 5.77 -31.70
CA SER A 119 0.04 6.16 -32.84
C SER A 119 0.05 5.09 -33.94
N ALA A 120 0.12 3.79 -33.57
CA ALA A 120 0.09 2.69 -34.53
C ALA A 120 -1.24 2.56 -35.29
N ARG A 121 -2.37 2.94 -34.67
CA ARG A 121 -3.73 2.67 -35.17
C ARG A 121 -4.35 3.81 -35.99
N THR A 122 -3.86 5.04 -35.86
CA THR A 122 -4.29 6.17 -36.70
C THR A 122 -3.79 6.10 -38.15
N ARG A 123 -2.82 5.23 -38.46
CA ARG A 123 -2.31 5.01 -39.84
C ARG A 123 -3.12 4.03 -40.69
N LYS A 124 -4.08 3.29 -40.12
CA LYS A 124 -4.92 2.31 -40.83
C LYS A 124 -6.41 2.59 -40.60
N ARG A 125 -6.94 3.66 -41.20
CA ARG A 125 -8.38 3.94 -41.21
C ARG A 125 -8.94 3.75 -42.62
N THR A 126 -9.13 2.50 -43.02
CA THR A 126 -9.92 2.12 -44.19
C THR A 126 -11.06 1.21 -43.74
N SER A 127 -12.24 1.82 -43.62
CA SER A 127 -13.58 1.21 -43.75
C SER A 127 -13.79 -0.23 -43.22
N LEU A 128 -13.50 -0.48 -41.94
CA LEU A 128 -13.81 -1.77 -41.30
C LEU A 128 -14.91 -1.60 -40.25
N VAL A 129 -15.89 -2.52 -40.31
CA VAL A 129 -16.94 -2.71 -39.31
C VAL A 129 -16.29 -2.94 -37.95
N LEU A 130 -16.67 -2.15 -36.93
CA LEU A 130 -16.12 -2.30 -35.58
C LEU A 130 -16.48 -3.68 -35.02
N PRO A 131 -15.50 -4.46 -34.52
CA PRO A 131 -15.79 -5.72 -33.84
C PRO A 131 -16.77 -5.49 -32.67
N SER A 132 -17.85 -6.26 -32.64
CA SER A 132 -18.86 -6.20 -31.58
C SER A 132 -18.49 -7.17 -30.46
N ILE A 133 -18.44 -6.68 -29.23
CA ILE A 133 -18.13 -7.47 -28.04
C ILE A 133 -19.37 -7.50 -27.15
N TYR A 134 -19.89 -8.70 -26.88
CA TYR A 134 -20.95 -8.89 -25.89
C TYR A 134 -20.32 -8.93 -24.51
N GLN A 135 -20.57 -7.87 -23.74
CA GLN A 135 -19.89 -7.61 -22.47
C GLN A 135 -20.08 -8.75 -21.47
N ASP A 136 -21.30 -9.28 -21.39
CA ASP A 136 -21.67 -10.24 -20.36
C ASP A 136 -21.47 -11.70 -20.82
N THR A 137 -21.40 -11.97 -22.12
CA THR A 137 -21.49 -13.33 -22.66
C THR A 137 -20.27 -13.82 -23.44
N SER A 138 -19.36 -12.93 -23.85
CA SER A 138 -18.16 -13.35 -24.60
C SER A 138 -17.25 -14.19 -23.69
N PRO A 139 -16.87 -15.42 -24.08
CA PRO A 139 -15.95 -16.25 -23.30
C PRO A 139 -14.49 -15.88 -23.60
N CYS A 140 -13.58 -16.39 -22.76
CA CYS A 140 -12.16 -16.40 -23.04
C CYS A 140 -11.86 -17.14 -24.36
N CYS A 141 -10.88 -16.68 -25.14
CA CYS A 141 -10.52 -17.29 -26.41
C CYS A 141 -9.88 -18.69 -26.25
N TYR A 142 -9.34 -18.99 -25.07
CA TYR A 142 -8.68 -20.27 -24.76
C TYR A 142 -9.50 -21.19 -23.84
N CYS A 143 -10.61 -20.71 -23.25
CA CYS A 143 -11.48 -21.56 -22.43
C CYS A 143 -12.89 -21.00 -22.31
N SER A 144 -13.82 -21.80 -21.81
CA SER A 144 -15.24 -21.42 -21.72
C SER A 144 -15.58 -20.39 -20.62
N LEU A 145 -14.58 -19.83 -19.92
CA LEU A 145 -14.81 -18.89 -18.81
C LEU A 145 -15.40 -17.57 -19.31
N ARG A 146 -16.49 -17.16 -18.66
CA ARG A 146 -17.24 -15.92 -18.93
C ARG A 146 -17.13 -14.91 -17.78
N VAL A 147 -16.07 -14.98 -16.98
CA VAL A 147 -15.81 -14.10 -15.85
C VAL A 147 -14.31 -13.80 -15.76
N ASN A 148 -13.95 -12.73 -15.07
CA ASN A 148 -12.61 -12.16 -14.99
C ASN A 148 -11.95 -11.98 -16.37
N ARG A 149 -12.60 -11.27 -17.28
CA ARG A 149 -12.22 -11.19 -18.69
C ARG A 149 -11.47 -9.91 -19.00
N TRP A 150 -10.38 -10.08 -19.73
CA TRP A 150 -9.47 -9.02 -20.11
C TRP A 150 -9.38 -8.97 -21.63
N LEU A 151 -9.88 -7.89 -22.22
CA LEU A 151 -9.78 -7.61 -23.63
C LEU A 151 -8.38 -7.05 -23.94
N CYS A 152 -7.64 -7.71 -24.82
CA CYS A 152 -6.40 -7.16 -25.35
C CYS A 152 -6.71 -5.98 -26.29
N MET A 153 -6.24 -4.79 -25.93
CA MET A 153 -6.45 -3.56 -26.71
C MET A 153 -5.69 -3.55 -28.03
N VAL A 154 -4.67 -4.41 -28.16
CA VAL A 154 -3.86 -4.54 -29.37
C VAL A 154 -4.57 -5.47 -30.37
N CYS A 155 -4.90 -6.71 -30.02
CA CYS A 155 -5.49 -7.65 -30.99
C CYS A 155 -7.02 -7.78 -30.94
N GLY A 156 -7.70 -7.25 -29.92
CA GLY A 156 -9.15 -7.34 -29.76
C GLY A 156 -9.67 -8.70 -29.30
N LEU A 157 -8.78 -9.60 -28.87
CA LEU A 157 -9.14 -10.90 -28.30
C LEU A 157 -9.33 -10.82 -26.78
N LEU A 158 -10.18 -11.69 -26.26
CA LEU A 158 -10.59 -11.71 -24.86
C LEU A 158 -9.96 -12.89 -24.11
N PHE A 159 -9.35 -12.64 -22.95
CA PHE A 159 -8.67 -13.66 -22.16
C PHE A 159 -9.15 -13.67 -20.73
N CYS A 160 -9.29 -14.84 -20.12
CA CYS A 160 -9.55 -14.90 -18.68
C CYS A 160 -8.28 -14.54 -17.91
N GLY A 161 -8.50 -13.82 -16.81
CA GLY A 161 -7.46 -13.36 -15.91
C GLY A 161 -6.88 -14.49 -15.09
N ASN A 162 -6.05 -14.10 -14.15
CA ASN A 162 -5.49 -15.05 -13.20
C ASN A 162 -6.54 -15.51 -12.19
N PRO A 163 -6.53 -16.79 -11.77
CA PRO A 163 -7.35 -17.25 -10.66
C PRO A 163 -6.79 -16.61 -9.39
N LYS A 164 -7.39 -15.49 -8.98
CA LYS A 164 -7.05 -14.77 -7.75
C LYS A 164 -8.34 -14.29 -7.11
N TYR A 165 -8.44 -14.44 -5.79
CA TYR A 165 -9.53 -13.84 -4.98
C TYR A 165 -10.94 -14.38 -5.28
N GLY A 166 -11.06 -15.67 -5.62
CA GLY A 166 -12.36 -16.29 -5.90
C GLY A 166 -12.94 -15.93 -7.27
N LEU A 167 -12.23 -15.14 -8.06
CA LEU A 167 -12.52 -14.95 -9.47
C LEU A 167 -11.96 -16.14 -10.26
N GLU A 168 -12.82 -16.82 -11.02
CA GLU A 168 -12.37 -17.89 -11.92
C GLU A 168 -11.44 -17.31 -12.99
N GLY A 169 -10.41 -18.07 -13.38
CA GLY A 169 -9.41 -17.60 -14.34
C GLY A 169 -8.32 -18.63 -14.55
N ASN A 170 -7.78 -18.71 -15.78
CA ASN A 170 -6.76 -19.69 -16.15
C ASN A 170 -5.45 -19.02 -16.59
N GLN A 171 -5.23 -17.76 -16.22
CA GLN A 171 -4.01 -17.00 -16.54
C GLN A 171 -3.76 -16.78 -18.03
N HIS A 172 -4.80 -16.89 -18.86
CA HIS A 172 -4.66 -16.74 -20.31
C HIS A 172 -4.28 -15.32 -20.72
N VAL A 173 -4.60 -14.30 -19.92
CA VAL A 173 -4.13 -12.93 -20.15
C VAL A 173 -2.60 -12.81 -19.99
N ASP A 174 -2.03 -13.53 -19.02
CA ASP A 174 -0.59 -13.54 -18.74
C ASP A 174 0.15 -14.36 -19.80
N MET A 175 -0.42 -15.50 -20.19
CA MET A 175 0.07 -16.32 -21.30
C MET A 175 0.08 -15.54 -22.61
N HIS A 176 -1.02 -14.85 -22.95
CA HIS A 176 -1.14 -14.04 -24.16
C HIS A 176 -0.11 -12.91 -24.18
N PHE A 177 0.10 -12.23 -23.05
CA PHE A 177 1.15 -11.22 -22.93
C PHE A 177 2.54 -11.81 -23.16
N SER A 178 2.90 -12.93 -22.52
CA SER A 178 4.22 -13.56 -22.68
C SER A 178 4.49 -14.05 -24.11
N GLN A 179 3.46 -14.41 -24.88
CA GLN A 179 3.60 -14.91 -26.25
C GLN A 179 3.61 -13.82 -27.32
N THR A 180 2.93 -12.69 -27.07
CA THR A 180 2.69 -11.66 -28.10
C THR A 180 3.26 -10.29 -27.74
N GLU A 181 3.70 -10.12 -26.50
CA GLU A 181 4.11 -8.85 -25.90
C GLU A 181 3.01 -7.76 -25.94
N HIS A 182 1.76 -8.12 -26.25
CA HIS A 182 0.65 -7.19 -26.20
C HIS A 182 0.38 -6.80 -24.75
N CYS A 183 0.82 -5.63 -24.34
CA CYS A 183 0.87 -5.26 -22.93
C CYS A 183 -0.39 -4.56 -22.41
N LEU A 184 -1.33 -4.16 -23.26
CA LEU A 184 -2.50 -3.36 -22.87
C LEU A 184 -3.79 -4.18 -22.85
N PHE A 185 -4.43 -4.24 -21.68
CA PHE A 185 -5.64 -5.02 -21.47
C PHE A 185 -6.72 -4.25 -20.74
N MET A 186 -7.96 -4.32 -21.22
CA MET A 186 -9.12 -3.75 -20.54
C MET A 186 -9.93 -4.83 -19.85
N ASN A 187 -10.24 -4.65 -18.55
CA ASN A 187 -11.09 -5.60 -17.84
C ASN A 187 -12.58 -5.34 -18.18
N MET A 188 -13.24 -6.34 -18.76
CA MET A 188 -14.62 -6.25 -19.24
C MET A 188 -15.67 -6.39 -18.13
N ASP A 189 -15.30 -6.88 -16.94
CA ASP A 189 -16.24 -7.14 -15.85
C ASP A 189 -16.36 -5.95 -14.87
N LEU A 190 -15.45 -4.98 -14.94
CA LEU A 190 -15.51 -3.73 -14.16
C LEU A 190 -16.48 -2.68 -14.74
N SER A 191 -17.38 -3.10 -15.64
CA SER A 191 -17.98 -2.25 -16.68
C SER A 191 -19.29 -1.48 -16.36
N PRO A 192 -19.91 -1.42 -15.16
CA PRO A 192 -21.01 -0.46 -14.96
C PRO A 192 -20.55 1.00 -15.15
N THR A 193 -19.26 1.27 -14.93
CA THR A 193 -18.64 2.59 -15.03
C THR A 193 -17.37 2.48 -15.86
N ILE A 194 -17.50 2.55 -17.18
CA ILE A 194 -16.41 3.07 -18.02
C ILE A 194 -16.33 4.57 -17.72
N SER A 195 -15.89 4.91 -16.51
CA SER A 195 -15.53 6.27 -16.15
C SER A 195 -14.25 6.59 -16.91
N GLU A 196 -14.16 7.82 -17.38
CA GLU A 196 -13.33 8.20 -18.52
C GLU A 196 -11.81 8.01 -18.36
N HIS A 197 -11.29 7.42 -17.28
CA HIS A 197 -9.86 7.52 -16.95
C HIS A 197 -9.12 6.25 -16.49
N ASN A 198 -9.75 5.10 -16.14
CA ASN A 198 -9.01 3.97 -15.54
C ASN A 198 -9.56 2.56 -15.85
N SER A 199 -9.53 2.15 -17.13
CA SER A 199 -10.00 0.81 -17.53
C SER A 199 -8.93 -0.05 -18.20
N VAL A 200 -7.75 0.49 -18.52
CA VAL A 200 -6.67 -0.22 -19.23
C VAL A 200 -5.53 -0.53 -18.26
N PHE A 201 -5.10 -1.79 -18.22
CA PHE A 201 -3.95 -2.28 -17.48
C PHE A 201 -2.78 -2.51 -18.43
N CYS A 202 -1.60 -2.01 -18.06
CA CYS A 202 -0.36 -2.27 -18.77
C CYS A 202 0.43 -3.37 -18.06
N ARG A 203 0.57 -4.55 -18.69
CA ARG A 203 1.38 -5.67 -18.17
C ARG A 203 2.87 -5.35 -18.09
N MET A 204 3.38 -4.46 -18.95
CA MET A 204 4.80 -4.05 -18.92
C MET A 204 5.11 -3.11 -17.76
N CYS A 205 4.16 -2.23 -17.40
CA CYS A 205 4.30 -1.28 -16.29
C CYS A 205 3.72 -1.82 -14.98
N GLU A 206 3.07 -3.00 -15.02
CA GLU A 206 2.34 -3.63 -13.93
C GLU A 206 1.32 -2.73 -13.22
N GLU A 207 0.75 -1.76 -13.93
CA GLU A 207 -0.16 -0.77 -13.38
C GLU A 207 -1.35 -0.47 -14.30
N PHE A 208 -2.44 0.03 -13.72
CA PHE A 208 -3.51 0.63 -14.50
C PHE A 208 -3.06 1.96 -15.07
N VAL A 209 -3.27 2.14 -16.37
CA VAL A 209 -2.93 3.37 -17.05
C VAL A 209 -4.05 4.38 -16.83
N ASN A 210 -3.73 5.43 -16.09
CA ASN A 210 -4.61 6.58 -15.88
C ASN A 210 -4.58 7.47 -17.13
N CYS A 211 -5.43 7.16 -18.11
CA CYS A 211 -5.43 7.86 -19.39
C CYS A 211 -6.80 7.80 -20.06
N ARG A 212 -7.36 8.99 -20.38
CA ARG A 212 -8.60 9.12 -21.18
C ARG A 212 -8.48 8.45 -22.55
N LEU A 213 -7.27 8.53 -23.13
CA LEU A 213 -6.94 7.93 -24.41
C LEU A 213 -7.19 6.41 -24.43
N GLY A 214 -6.98 5.69 -23.32
CA GLY A 214 -7.26 4.25 -23.27
C GLY A 214 -8.75 3.93 -23.43
N ALA A 215 -9.61 4.72 -22.79
CA ALA A 215 -11.06 4.61 -22.93
C ALA A 215 -11.54 5.08 -24.32
N ASP A 216 -10.94 6.13 -24.85
CA ASP A 216 -11.27 6.65 -26.19
C ASP A 216 -10.84 5.68 -27.30
N ILE A 217 -9.64 5.09 -27.21
CA ILE A 217 -9.21 4.00 -28.09
C ILE A 217 -10.24 2.87 -28.03
N PHE A 218 -10.66 2.44 -26.83
CA PHE A 218 -11.64 1.36 -26.71
C PHE A 218 -12.97 1.69 -27.39
N ARG A 219 -13.55 2.87 -27.12
CA ARG A 219 -14.81 3.33 -27.73
C ARG A 219 -14.70 3.49 -29.25
N HIS A 220 -13.53 3.83 -29.76
CA HIS A 220 -13.26 3.93 -31.20
C HIS A 220 -12.98 2.58 -31.86
N MET A 221 -12.57 1.57 -31.10
CA MET A 221 -12.13 0.27 -31.61
C MET A 221 -13.20 -0.82 -31.52
N PHE A 222 -14.17 -0.72 -30.60
CA PHE A 222 -15.12 -1.80 -30.31
C PHE A 222 -16.54 -1.27 -30.08
N THR A 223 -17.54 -2.07 -30.49
CA THR A 223 -18.95 -1.83 -30.13
C THR A 223 -19.35 -2.74 -28.97
N VAL A 224 -19.83 -2.20 -27.85
CA VAL A 224 -20.21 -2.99 -26.66
C VAL A 224 -21.71 -3.26 -26.63
N ILE A 225 -22.10 -4.53 -26.47
CA ILE A 225 -23.51 -4.98 -26.35
C ILE A 225 -23.74 -5.53 -24.93
N ARG A 226 -24.73 -5.01 -24.19
CA ARG A 226 -25.10 -5.39 -22.80
C ARG A 226 -26.42 -6.15 -22.73
N GLY A 227 -26.53 -7.16 -21.86
CA GLY A 227 -27.76 -7.92 -21.60
C GLY A 227 -28.35 -7.66 -20.21
N CYS A 228 -29.69 -7.61 -20.08
CA CYS A 228 -30.39 -7.47 -18.79
C CYS A 228 -30.72 -8.85 -18.19
N PHE A 229 -30.15 -9.20 -17.03
CA PHE A 229 -30.29 -10.55 -16.44
C PHE A 229 -31.55 -10.74 -15.56
N LYS A 230 -32.22 -9.66 -15.11
CA LYS A 230 -33.54 -9.75 -14.43
C LYS A 230 -34.67 -10.17 -15.37
N CYS A 231 -34.42 -10.16 -16.68
CA CYS A 231 -35.35 -10.56 -17.71
C CYS A 231 -34.72 -11.71 -18.50
N ASN A 232 -34.79 -12.95 -18.01
CA ASN A 232 -34.41 -14.12 -18.80
C ASN A 232 -35.16 -15.36 -18.26
N PRO A 233 -35.50 -16.41 -19.05
CA PRO A 233 -35.22 -16.68 -20.46
C PRO A 233 -36.40 -17.37 -21.20
N GLU A 234 -37.39 -16.64 -21.71
CA GLU A 234 -38.36 -17.19 -22.68
C GLU A 234 -38.68 -16.28 -23.87
N ALA A 235 -38.08 -15.09 -23.96
CA ALA A 235 -38.24 -14.22 -25.13
C ALA A 235 -37.33 -14.65 -26.30
N LYS A 236 -37.43 -15.91 -26.72
CA LYS A 236 -37.19 -16.26 -28.13
C LYS A 236 -38.40 -15.78 -28.91
N LYS A 237 -38.36 -14.53 -29.34
CA LYS A 237 -38.81 -14.03 -30.65
C LYS A 237 -38.86 -12.50 -30.58
N GLU A 238 -38.04 -11.90 -31.45
CA GLU A 238 -38.37 -10.66 -32.14
C GLU A 238 -38.57 -9.40 -31.30
N HIS A 239 -37.50 -8.78 -30.79
CA HIS A 239 -37.53 -7.33 -30.52
C HIS A 239 -36.22 -6.64 -30.89
N LYS A 240 -36.17 -6.16 -32.14
CA LYS A 240 -35.37 -4.99 -32.55
C LYS A 240 -35.96 -3.76 -31.83
N LYS A 241 -35.27 -3.21 -30.83
CA LYS A 241 -35.12 -1.77 -30.51
C LYS A 241 -34.68 -1.56 -29.06
N LYS A 242 -33.82 -0.56 -28.88
CA LYS A 242 -33.24 -0.06 -27.62
C LYS A 242 -34.30 0.11 -26.52
N HIS A 243 -34.17 -0.59 -25.40
CA HIS A 243 -34.84 -0.18 -24.15
C HIS A 243 -33.95 -0.43 -22.93
N LEU A 244 -33.66 0.65 -22.20
CA LEU A 244 -33.25 0.63 -20.79
C LEU A 244 -34.47 0.18 -19.97
N CYS A 245 -34.30 -0.81 -19.10
CA CYS A 245 -35.33 -1.24 -18.16
C CYS A 245 -35.55 -0.15 -17.10
N SER A 246 -36.76 0.43 -17.07
CA SER A 246 -37.18 1.53 -16.19
C SER A 246 -37.55 1.08 -14.77
N GLY A 247 -37.55 -0.22 -14.44
CA GLY A 247 -38.01 -0.74 -13.15
C GLY A 247 -36.94 -0.84 -12.04
N CYS A 248 -35.76 -0.23 -12.20
CA CYS A 248 -34.65 -0.35 -11.23
C CYS A 248 -34.21 0.98 -10.59
N LEU A 249 -34.97 2.07 -10.73
CA LEU A 249 -34.76 3.30 -9.99
C LEU A 249 -36.09 3.74 -9.35
N GLU A 250 -36.21 3.56 -8.03
CA GLU A 250 -36.96 4.34 -7.00
C GLU A 250 -37.33 3.45 -5.80
N GLY A 251 -37.46 4.05 -4.61
CA GLY A 251 -37.45 3.46 -3.25
C GLY A 251 -38.57 2.44 -2.93
N ASP A 252 -38.74 1.90 -1.72
CA ASP A 252 -38.51 2.52 -0.41
C ASP A 252 -38.64 1.50 0.76
N LEU A 253 -38.38 2.01 1.96
CA LEU A 253 -38.41 1.47 3.33
C LEU A 253 -39.61 0.60 3.76
N ARG A 254 -39.33 -0.36 4.68
CA ARG A 254 -40.03 -0.73 5.95
C ARG A 254 -40.19 -2.24 6.16
N GLY A 255 -39.95 -2.68 7.40
CA GLY A 255 -40.30 -4.01 7.89
C GLY A 255 -39.42 -4.43 9.07
N GLY A 256 -39.89 -4.16 10.29
CA GLY A 256 -39.22 -4.55 11.53
C GLY A 256 -39.31 -6.06 11.82
N GLY A 257 -38.40 -6.51 12.68
CA GLY A 257 -38.39 -7.86 13.24
C GLY A 257 -37.30 -7.92 14.31
N GLU A 258 -37.70 -7.79 15.57
CA GLU A 258 -36.89 -8.15 16.73
C GLU A 258 -36.55 -9.65 16.67
N GLU A 259 -35.35 -10.05 17.11
CA GLU A 259 -35.21 -10.99 18.24
C GLU A 259 -33.75 -11.25 18.67
N LYS A 260 -33.56 -11.03 19.98
CA LYS A 260 -32.81 -11.83 20.98
C LYS A 260 -31.29 -11.83 21.01
N GLU A 261 -30.81 -11.00 21.94
CA GLU A 261 -29.54 -11.13 22.66
C GLU A 261 -29.37 -12.50 23.34
N LYS A 262 -28.15 -13.04 23.27
CA LYS A 262 -27.62 -13.99 24.27
C LYS A 262 -26.18 -13.63 24.65
N LYS A 263 -26.08 -13.02 25.83
CA LYS A 263 -25.01 -13.05 26.85
C LYS A 263 -23.56 -13.33 26.39
N LEU A 264 -22.75 -12.27 26.28
CA LEU A 264 -21.53 -12.06 27.09
C LEU A 264 -20.99 -10.63 26.88
N GLY A 265 -20.76 -9.89 27.96
CA GLY A 265 -19.88 -8.72 27.96
C GLY A 265 -20.58 -7.35 28.05
N VAL A 266 -20.31 -6.64 29.15
CA VAL A 266 -20.68 -5.25 29.41
C VAL A 266 -20.35 -4.36 28.19
N THR A 267 -21.36 -3.85 27.49
CA THR A 267 -21.17 -2.82 26.45
C THR A 267 -20.86 -1.49 27.08
N LYS A 268 -19.62 -1.01 26.91
CA LYS A 268 -19.23 0.36 27.27
C LYS A 268 -19.42 1.25 26.04
N LYS A 269 -20.03 2.44 26.21
CA LYS A 269 -20.02 3.49 25.17
C LYS A 269 -18.60 4.05 25.09
N GLY A 270 -17.91 3.77 23.99
CA GLY A 270 -16.55 4.18 23.72
C GLY A 270 -16.03 3.42 22.51
N GLY A 271 -15.22 4.05 21.66
CA GLY A 271 -14.76 3.44 20.42
C GLY A 271 -14.50 4.45 19.32
N VAL A 272 -14.58 4.00 18.06
CA VAL A 272 -14.33 4.82 16.89
C VAL A 272 -15.61 5.00 16.09
N LYS A 273 -16.03 6.25 15.90
CA LYS A 273 -17.12 6.58 14.99
C LYS A 273 -16.65 6.37 13.55
N ASN A 274 -17.14 5.29 12.96
CA ASN A 274 -16.84 4.96 11.57
C ASN A 274 -17.79 5.68 10.61
N ILE A 275 -17.26 6.01 9.43
CA ILE A 275 -18.03 6.49 8.28
C ILE A 275 -18.07 5.34 7.29
N ASP A 276 -19.24 4.99 6.76
CA ASP A 276 -19.47 3.84 5.86
C ASP A 276 -18.25 3.45 5.00
N GLY A 277 -17.84 2.19 5.17
CA GLY A 277 -16.66 1.61 4.51
C GLY A 277 -15.30 1.93 5.16
N SER A 278 -15.22 2.57 6.33
CA SER A 278 -13.92 2.91 6.98
C SER A 278 -13.44 1.95 8.07
N CYS A 279 -14.12 0.81 8.29
CA CYS A 279 -13.82 -0.09 9.40
C CYS A 279 -12.39 -0.66 9.37
N TYR A 280 -11.82 -0.85 8.18
CA TYR A 280 -10.42 -1.28 8.01
C TYR A 280 -9.40 -0.19 8.42
N ILE A 281 -9.74 1.10 8.28
CA ILE A 281 -8.88 2.21 8.73
C ILE A 281 -8.92 2.29 10.25
N ALA A 282 -10.13 2.24 10.83
CA ALA A 282 -10.30 2.30 12.27
C ALA A 282 -9.58 1.15 12.98
N SER A 283 -9.75 -0.09 12.51
CA SER A 283 -9.11 -1.26 13.12
C SER A 283 -7.58 -1.16 13.08
N VAL A 284 -7.00 -0.70 11.98
CA VAL A 284 -5.55 -0.45 11.85
C VAL A 284 -5.07 0.60 12.83
N LEU A 285 -5.75 1.75 12.90
CA LEU A 285 -5.38 2.85 13.80
C LEU A 285 -5.53 2.46 15.27
N LEU A 286 -6.55 1.68 15.61
CA LEU A 286 -6.75 1.12 16.95
C LEU A 286 -5.61 0.18 17.34
N CYS A 287 -5.26 -0.77 16.49
CA CYS A 287 -4.14 -1.68 16.78
C CYS A 287 -2.81 -0.93 16.87
N ALA A 288 -2.53 0.00 15.96
CA ALA A 288 -1.31 0.79 15.96
C ALA A 288 -1.21 1.69 17.22
N SER A 289 -2.28 2.38 17.59
CA SER A 289 -2.36 3.17 18.81
C SER A 289 -2.15 2.32 20.06
N PHE A 290 -2.78 1.15 20.13
CA PHE A 290 -2.67 0.25 21.26
C PHE A 290 -1.22 -0.20 21.51
N VAL A 291 -0.51 -0.63 20.46
CA VAL A 291 0.88 -1.08 20.60
C VAL A 291 1.84 0.06 20.92
N LEU A 292 1.58 1.26 20.41
CA LEU A 292 2.35 2.45 20.78
C LEU A 292 2.13 2.81 22.25
N THR A 293 0.88 2.78 22.73
CA THR A 293 0.52 3.03 24.14
C THR A 293 1.27 2.11 25.09
N LYS A 294 1.51 0.85 24.68
CA LYS A 294 2.25 -0.14 25.49
C LYS A 294 3.77 -0.04 25.38
N THR A 295 4.32 0.66 24.37
CA THR A 295 5.77 0.61 24.06
C THR A 295 6.40 2.00 23.89
N GLN A 296 5.94 2.77 22.90
CA GLN A 296 6.62 3.97 22.40
C GLN A 296 5.68 5.18 22.26
N LEU A 297 4.73 5.34 23.20
CA LEU A 297 3.77 6.43 23.24
C LEU A 297 4.41 7.82 23.15
N HIS A 298 5.61 8.04 23.69
CA HIS A 298 6.27 9.35 23.56
C HIS A 298 6.52 9.78 22.10
N LYS A 299 6.60 8.83 21.15
CA LYS A 299 6.86 9.12 19.72
C LYS A 299 5.68 9.71 18.96
N ILE A 300 4.51 9.77 19.58
CA ILE A 300 3.31 10.39 19.00
C ILE A 300 3.07 11.82 19.51
N LEU A 301 3.94 12.38 20.36
CA LEU A 301 3.84 13.77 20.78
C LEU A 301 4.20 14.70 19.61
N PRO A 302 3.32 15.65 19.21
CA PRO A 302 3.56 16.61 18.13
C PRO A 302 4.60 17.68 18.51
N ALA A 303 5.25 18.33 17.52
CA ALA A 303 6.32 19.32 17.79
C ALA A 303 5.68 20.66 17.85
N LYS A 304 6.30 21.47 18.70
CA LYS A 304 6.19 22.92 18.70
C LYS A 304 6.65 23.60 17.39
N THR A 305 7.35 22.90 16.49
CA THR A 305 8.06 23.50 15.32
C THR A 305 7.40 23.25 13.96
N CYS A 306 6.22 22.60 13.92
CA CYS A 306 5.49 22.46 12.66
C CYS A 306 4.96 23.83 12.22
N SER A 307 5.33 24.28 11.02
CA SER A 307 4.88 25.56 10.45
C SER A 307 3.47 25.51 9.85
N GLN A 308 2.86 24.32 9.76
CA GLN A 308 1.51 24.13 9.24
C GLN A 308 0.50 24.03 10.39
N ALA A 309 -0.72 24.53 10.17
CA ALA A 309 -1.81 24.31 11.12
C ALA A 309 -2.00 22.81 11.41
N PRO A 310 -2.31 22.40 12.67
CA PRO A 310 -2.42 20.98 13.05
C PRO A 310 -3.39 20.15 12.19
N ASP A 311 -4.48 20.78 11.70
CA ASP A 311 -5.47 20.16 10.82
C ASP A 311 -5.05 20.10 9.33
N SER A 312 -3.99 20.84 8.99
CA SER A 312 -3.43 20.92 7.64
C SER A 312 -2.33 19.89 7.39
N CYS A 313 -1.53 19.58 8.42
CA CYS A 313 -0.46 18.59 8.36
C CYS A 313 -0.97 17.18 8.72
N PHE A 314 -0.70 16.19 7.86
CA PHE A 314 -1.10 14.81 8.14
C PHE A 314 -0.38 14.22 9.36
N GLY A 315 0.91 14.55 9.54
CA GLY A 315 1.68 14.10 10.71
C GLY A 315 1.07 14.57 12.04
N CYS A 316 0.79 15.87 12.17
CA CYS A 316 0.14 16.44 13.35
C CYS A 316 -1.27 15.86 13.57
N LEU A 317 -2.06 15.73 12.50
CA LEU A 317 -3.40 15.13 12.57
C LEU A 317 -3.34 13.68 13.06
N LEU A 318 -2.39 12.88 12.56
CA LEU A 318 -2.21 11.50 12.95
C LEU A 318 -1.72 11.38 14.41
N ALA A 319 -0.77 12.21 14.82
CA ALA A 319 -0.28 12.28 16.21
C ALA A 319 -1.41 12.54 17.21
N ARG A 320 -2.23 13.58 16.96
CA ARG A 320 -3.39 13.92 17.78
C ARG A 320 -4.40 12.78 17.85
N LEU A 321 -4.69 12.15 16.70
CA LEU A 321 -5.60 11.02 16.66
C LEU A 321 -5.09 9.82 17.46
N LEU A 322 -3.80 9.47 17.31
CA LEU A 322 -3.18 8.39 18.08
C LEU A 322 -3.18 8.71 19.58
N PHE A 323 -3.00 9.97 19.97
CA PHE A 323 -3.10 10.41 21.36
C PHE A 323 -4.52 10.22 21.92
N GLN A 324 -5.54 10.61 21.16
CA GLN A 324 -6.94 10.39 21.53
C GLN A 324 -7.26 8.90 21.67
N LEU A 325 -6.79 8.07 20.73
CA LEU A 325 -6.96 6.62 20.79
C LEU A 325 -6.21 6.00 21.97
N ALA A 326 -5.01 6.48 22.31
CA ALA A 326 -4.25 6.04 23.48
C ALA A 326 -5.01 6.33 24.78
N HIS A 327 -5.54 7.55 24.93
CA HIS A 327 -6.40 7.90 26.05
C HIS A 327 -7.65 6.99 26.09
N MET A 328 -8.28 6.69 24.95
CA MET A 328 -9.43 5.79 24.88
C MET A 328 -9.08 4.36 25.32
N HIS A 329 -7.91 3.81 24.93
CA HIS A 329 -7.49 2.49 25.38
C HIS A 329 -7.31 2.40 26.90
N LEU A 330 -6.89 3.50 27.53
CA LEU A 330 -6.69 3.60 28.98
C LEU A 330 -7.97 4.00 29.73
N SER A 331 -8.95 4.58 29.04
CA SER A 331 -10.23 5.06 29.59
C SER A 331 -11.40 4.87 28.61
N PRO A 332 -11.82 3.60 28.37
CA PRO A 332 -12.71 3.21 27.26
C PRO A 332 -14.18 3.60 27.41
N THR A 333 -14.57 4.39 28.42
CA THR A 333 -15.98 4.71 28.74
C THR A 333 -16.36 6.16 28.47
N LYS A 334 -15.43 7.01 28.03
CA LYS A 334 -15.59 8.46 28.10
C LYS A 334 -15.92 9.15 26.78
N PHE A 335 -15.41 8.66 25.65
CA PHE A 335 -15.57 9.37 24.38
C PHE A 335 -15.45 8.47 23.15
N VAL A 336 -15.99 8.97 22.04
CA VAL A 336 -15.92 8.35 20.73
C VAL A 336 -14.98 9.17 19.85
N VAL A 337 -14.02 8.50 19.21
CA VAL A 337 -13.01 9.15 18.35
C VAL A 337 -13.45 9.10 16.90
N SER A 338 -13.40 10.22 16.18
CA SER A 338 -13.72 10.27 14.75
C SER A 338 -12.46 10.15 13.88
N ILE A 339 -12.51 9.29 12.86
CA ILE A 339 -11.42 9.14 11.89
C ILE A 339 -11.65 9.89 10.58
N ALA A 340 -12.69 10.75 10.52
CA ALA A 340 -13.13 11.43 9.30
C ALA A 340 -12.02 12.24 8.63
N LYS A 341 -11.28 13.03 9.41
CA LYS A 341 -10.20 13.89 8.91
C LYS A 341 -9.06 13.05 8.33
N ILE A 342 -8.69 11.94 8.96
CA ILE A 342 -7.69 11.00 8.44
C ILE A 342 -8.18 10.31 7.18
N LYS A 343 -9.43 9.81 7.15
CA LYS A 343 -10.04 9.22 5.95
C LYS A 343 -9.98 10.18 4.76
N LYS A 344 -10.36 11.45 4.97
CA LYS A 344 -10.32 12.50 3.94
C LYS A 344 -8.90 12.77 3.43
N ARG A 345 -7.92 12.85 4.34
CA ARG A 345 -6.50 13.08 3.97
C ARG A 345 -5.90 11.88 3.24
N LEU A 346 -6.20 10.66 3.68
CA LEU A 346 -5.79 9.44 2.97
C LEU A 346 -6.41 9.37 1.58
N ALA A 347 -7.70 9.68 1.44
CA ALA A 347 -8.37 9.73 0.15
C ALA A 347 -7.75 10.81 -0.77
N LYS A 348 -7.36 11.97 -0.24
CA LYS A 348 -6.68 13.01 -1.03
C LYS A 348 -5.26 12.62 -1.43
N ALA A 349 -4.51 11.97 -0.54
CA ALA A 349 -3.14 11.53 -0.81
C ALA A 349 -3.08 10.33 -1.77
N TYR A 350 -4.14 9.53 -1.81
CA TYR A 350 -4.26 8.34 -2.64
C TYR A 350 -5.62 8.34 -3.39
N PRO A 351 -5.87 9.31 -4.30
CA PRO A 351 -7.19 9.57 -4.89
C PRO A 351 -7.63 8.51 -5.92
N ASN A 352 -6.68 7.88 -6.62
CA ASN A 352 -6.95 6.94 -7.72
C ASN A 352 -6.94 5.48 -7.28
N TYR A 353 -7.39 5.18 -6.06
CA TYR A 353 -7.39 3.82 -5.54
C TYR A 353 -8.60 3.01 -6.04
N ASN A 354 -8.33 1.98 -6.85
CA ASN A 354 -9.33 1.15 -7.51
C ASN A 354 -10.08 0.21 -6.54
N TYR A 355 -11.31 -0.16 -6.92
CA TYR A 355 -12.45 -0.42 -6.03
C TYR A 355 -12.52 -1.80 -5.33
N GLU A 356 -11.57 -2.71 -5.51
CA GLU A 356 -11.50 -3.99 -4.74
C GLU A 356 -10.51 -3.94 -3.58
N ASP A 357 -9.54 -3.03 -3.67
CA ASP A 357 -8.40 -2.88 -2.77
C ASP A 357 -8.65 -1.85 -1.66
N LYS A 358 -9.85 -1.26 -1.64
CA LYS A 358 -10.21 -0.15 -0.76
C LYS A 358 -10.22 -0.52 0.71
N ASN A 359 -10.24 -1.81 1.08
CA ASN A 359 -10.44 -2.22 2.48
C ASN A 359 -9.39 -3.22 3.03
N ASP A 360 -8.21 -3.41 2.41
CA ASP A 360 -7.17 -4.28 3.00
C ASP A 360 -6.41 -3.57 4.15
N PRO A 361 -6.43 -4.11 5.39
CA PRO A 361 -5.78 -3.50 6.54
C PRO A 361 -4.26 -3.38 6.40
N ALA A 362 -3.59 -4.36 5.78
CA ALA A 362 -2.13 -4.32 5.65
C ALA A 362 -1.69 -3.18 4.72
N ARG A 363 -2.39 -3.02 3.60
CA ARG A 363 -2.17 -1.90 2.70
C ARG A 363 -2.52 -0.56 3.35
N CYS A 364 -3.64 -0.46 4.05
CA CYS A 364 -4.02 0.74 4.79
C CYS A 364 -2.93 1.16 5.79
N PHE A 365 -2.43 0.21 6.57
CA PHE A 365 -1.31 0.42 7.47
C PHE A 365 -0.07 0.95 6.73
N ARG A 366 0.31 0.32 5.62
CA ARG A 366 1.44 0.78 4.79
C ARG A 366 1.25 2.21 4.31
N HIS A 367 0.06 2.59 3.84
CA HIS A 367 -0.22 3.95 3.37
C HIS A 367 -0.16 4.98 4.48
N ILE A 368 -0.71 4.67 5.67
CA ILE A 368 -0.62 5.54 6.85
C ILE A 368 0.83 5.76 7.23
N ILE A 369 1.63 4.68 7.33
CA ILE A 369 3.04 4.78 7.73
C ILE A 369 3.88 5.48 6.66
N CYS A 370 3.67 5.23 5.37
CA CYS A 370 4.39 5.90 4.29
C CYS A 370 4.07 7.40 4.26
N LEU A 371 2.79 7.77 4.48
CA LEU A 371 2.39 9.16 4.54
C LEU A 371 2.94 9.83 5.80
N ALA A 372 2.91 9.15 6.95
CA ALA A 372 3.55 9.61 8.18
C ALA A 372 5.04 9.89 7.96
N LYS A 373 5.77 8.94 7.32
CA LYS A 373 7.20 9.06 6.98
C LYS A 373 7.52 10.34 6.19
N LYS A 374 6.66 10.73 5.24
CA LYS A 374 6.83 11.98 4.47
C LYS A 374 6.77 13.25 5.33
N HIS A 375 6.12 13.16 6.49
CA HIS A 375 5.99 14.25 7.46
C HIS A 375 6.97 14.12 8.63
N GLU A 376 7.98 13.23 8.57
CA GLU A 376 9.06 13.10 9.56
C GLU A 376 10.32 13.86 9.12
N THR A 377 10.19 15.15 8.81
CA THR A 377 11.30 16.04 8.42
C THR A 377 11.78 16.90 9.61
N PRO A 378 12.99 17.50 9.56
CA PRO A 378 13.41 18.47 10.57
C PRO A 378 12.32 19.55 10.75
N GLY A 379 11.79 19.69 11.97
CA GLY A 379 10.64 20.56 12.29
C GLY A 379 9.29 19.85 12.52
N HIS A 380 9.20 18.53 12.36
CA HIS A 380 8.00 17.72 12.66
C HIS A 380 8.41 16.50 13.52
N PRO A 381 7.70 16.14 14.61
CA PRO A 381 8.03 14.97 15.42
C PRO A 381 6.86 14.03 15.37
N VAL A 382 6.88 13.22 14.34
CA VAL A 382 6.33 11.91 14.50
C VAL A 382 7.48 11.05 14.04
N SER A 383 7.93 10.12 14.89
CA SER A 383 8.91 9.11 14.47
C SER A 383 8.19 7.75 14.41
N LEU A 384 6.93 7.79 13.99
CA LEU A 384 6.03 6.66 13.91
C LEU A 384 6.55 5.62 12.92
N SER A 385 7.08 6.05 11.78
CA SER A 385 7.60 5.12 10.78
C SER A 385 8.74 4.29 11.34
N ARG A 386 9.62 4.89 12.16
CA ARG A 386 10.71 4.17 12.83
C ARG A 386 10.23 3.15 13.86
N SER A 387 9.06 3.33 14.46
CA SER A 387 8.49 2.37 15.43
C SER A 387 8.11 1.04 14.81
N PHE A 388 7.81 1.03 13.50
CA PHE A 388 7.38 -0.17 12.76
C PHE A 388 8.37 -0.60 11.67
N PHE A 389 9.54 0.06 11.59
CA PHE A 389 10.52 -0.20 10.54
C PHE A 389 11.29 -1.50 10.83
N ILE A 390 11.29 -2.41 9.86
CA ILE A 390 11.93 -3.73 9.93
C ILE A 390 13.00 -3.78 8.85
N VAL A 391 14.20 -4.18 9.25
CA VAL A 391 15.28 -4.54 8.35
C VAL A 391 15.54 -6.02 8.54
N SER A 392 15.35 -6.81 7.50
CA SER A 392 15.61 -8.25 7.51
C SER A 392 16.65 -8.61 6.47
N MET A 393 17.29 -9.75 6.68
CA MET A 393 18.22 -10.34 5.73
C MET A 393 17.90 -11.81 5.54
N VAL A 394 17.84 -12.24 4.29
CA VAL A 394 17.76 -13.65 3.93
C VAL A 394 19.15 -14.10 3.53
N LYS A 395 19.76 -14.96 4.35
CA LYS A 395 21.02 -15.62 4.04
C LYS A 395 20.68 -16.98 3.46
N SER A 396 21.14 -17.25 2.25
CA SER A 396 21.07 -18.58 1.64
C SER A 396 22.49 -19.10 1.44
N TRP A 397 22.76 -20.36 1.80
CA TRP A 397 24.10 -20.93 1.68
C TRP A 397 24.06 -22.43 1.39
N CYS A 398 25.15 -22.93 0.79
CA CYS A 398 25.37 -24.36 0.62
C CYS A 398 26.10 -24.91 1.86
N PRO A 399 25.58 -25.95 2.53
CA PRO A 399 26.25 -26.54 3.69
C PRO A 399 27.57 -27.25 3.36
N ALA A 400 27.81 -27.58 2.08
CA ALA A 400 29.03 -28.29 1.66
C ALA A 400 30.19 -27.34 1.31
N CYS A 401 29.96 -26.35 0.44
CA CYS A 401 31.02 -25.44 -0.02
C CYS A 401 30.98 -24.05 0.65
N ASN A 402 30.02 -23.82 1.54
CA ASN A 402 29.79 -22.57 2.27
C ASN A 402 29.61 -21.30 1.40
N GLN A 403 29.35 -21.46 0.10
CA GLN A 403 28.99 -20.34 -0.77
C GLN A 403 27.65 -19.78 -0.31
N ALA A 404 27.63 -18.48 -0.01
CA ALA A 404 26.48 -17.79 0.53
C ALA A 404 26.04 -16.61 -0.36
N LYS A 405 24.73 -16.35 -0.37
CA LYS A 405 24.11 -15.16 -0.95
C LYS A 405 23.23 -14.52 0.11
N GLU A 406 23.32 -13.19 0.21
CA GLU A 406 22.53 -12.40 1.14
C GLU A 406 21.65 -11.41 0.38
N ALA A 407 20.38 -11.34 0.77
CA ALA A 407 19.43 -10.33 0.30
C ALA A 407 18.89 -9.56 1.49
N LYS A 408 18.96 -8.22 1.45
CA LYS A 408 18.47 -7.35 2.52
C LYS A 408 17.17 -6.70 2.11
N ASP A 409 16.18 -6.75 2.99
CA ASP A 409 14.86 -6.17 2.81
C ASP A 409 14.57 -5.12 3.87
N GLN A 410 13.92 -4.04 3.45
CA GLN A 410 13.43 -2.98 4.34
C GLN A 410 11.92 -2.88 4.20
N VAL A 411 11.19 -3.26 5.25
CA VAL A 411 9.74 -3.40 5.22
C VAL A 411 9.09 -2.83 6.48
N PHE A 412 7.77 -2.61 6.43
CA PHE A 412 6.96 -2.28 7.61
C PHE A 412 6.08 -3.46 8.06
N ILE A 413 5.95 -4.49 7.22
CA ILE A 413 5.08 -5.63 7.44
C ILE A 413 5.80 -6.88 6.96
N ILE A 414 5.81 -7.93 7.77
CA ILE A 414 6.22 -9.27 7.37
C ILE A 414 5.02 -10.01 6.79
N TYR A 415 5.13 -10.53 5.58
CA TYR A 415 4.06 -11.26 4.91
C TYR A 415 4.26 -12.77 5.08
N LEU A 416 3.31 -13.42 5.74
CA LEU A 416 3.32 -14.88 5.95
C LEU A 416 2.46 -15.60 4.93
N LYS A 417 2.87 -16.83 4.59
CA LYS A 417 2.02 -17.80 3.90
C LYS A 417 0.81 -18.20 4.79
N PRO A 418 -0.27 -18.75 4.22
CA PRO A 418 -1.52 -18.99 4.97
C PRO A 418 -1.44 -19.87 6.23
N TYR A 419 -0.45 -20.77 6.29
CA TYR A 419 -0.24 -21.67 7.42
C TYR A 419 1.11 -21.48 8.09
N GLN A 420 1.88 -20.49 7.65
CA GLN A 420 3.21 -20.25 8.20
C GLN A 420 3.10 -19.46 9.49
N THR A 421 3.74 -19.95 10.55
CA THR A 421 3.88 -19.19 11.80
C THR A 421 5.02 -18.16 11.69
N VAL A 422 5.06 -17.20 12.62
CA VAL A 422 6.16 -16.23 12.65
C VAL A 422 7.47 -16.94 13.00
N THR A 423 7.48 -17.85 13.98
CA THR A 423 8.68 -18.65 14.30
C THR A 423 9.18 -19.46 13.09
N GLU A 424 8.29 -20.10 12.33
CA GLU A 424 8.65 -20.78 11.07
C GLU A 424 9.14 -19.83 9.98
N PHE A 425 8.73 -18.56 9.98
CA PHE A 425 9.25 -17.60 9.02
C PHE A 425 10.75 -17.34 9.23
N PHE A 426 11.20 -17.32 10.49
CA PHE A 426 12.59 -17.08 10.89
C PHE A 426 13.43 -18.36 11.09
N SER A 427 12.83 -19.54 10.92
CA SER A 427 13.57 -20.81 11.00
C SER A 427 14.42 -21.06 9.75
N VAL A 428 15.40 -21.95 9.88
CA VAL A 428 16.19 -22.46 8.76
C VAL A 428 15.29 -23.30 7.86
N LYS A 429 15.37 -23.08 6.54
CA LYS A 429 14.57 -23.76 5.52
C LYS A 429 15.46 -24.36 4.45
N HIS A 430 15.07 -25.53 3.94
CA HIS A 430 15.68 -26.10 2.75
C HIS A 430 15.04 -25.47 1.51
N LEU A 431 15.90 -25.01 0.59
CA LEU A 431 15.49 -24.50 -0.71
C LEU A 431 15.46 -25.63 -1.73
N ASN A 432 14.58 -25.48 -2.73
CA ASN A 432 14.53 -26.39 -3.88
C ASN A 432 15.68 -26.15 -4.86
N SER A 433 16.46 -25.08 -4.70
CA SER A 433 17.63 -24.81 -5.52
C SER A 433 18.82 -25.61 -5.01
N GLU A 434 19.43 -26.35 -5.93
CA GLU A 434 20.65 -27.10 -5.66
C GLU A 434 21.89 -26.26 -5.93
N CYS A 435 22.94 -26.49 -5.14
CA CYS A 435 24.24 -25.88 -5.41
C CYS A 435 24.98 -26.68 -6.49
N THR A 436 25.66 -25.97 -7.40
CA THR A 436 26.44 -26.57 -8.50
C THR A 436 27.58 -27.46 -8.03
N CYS A 437 27.99 -27.39 -6.77
CA CYS A 437 29.10 -28.18 -6.23
C CYS A 437 28.72 -29.60 -5.78
N THR A 438 27.48 -29.86 -5.35
CA THR A 438 27.16 -31.12 -4.66
C THR A 438 25.75 -31.67 -4.90
N ALA A 439 24.91 -31.05 -5.74
CA ALA A 439 23.50 -31.41 -5.92
C ALA A 439 22.69 -31.45 -4.59
N LYS A 440 23.23 -30.89 -3.50
CA LYS A 440 22.56 -30.79 -2.21
C LYS A 440 21.68 -29.53 -2.18
N PRO A 441 20.50 -29.59 -1.55
CA PRO A 441 19.63 -28.44 -1.42
C PRO A 441 20.32 -27.35 -0.61
N GLN A 442 20.27 -26.12 -1.12
CA GLN A 442 20.72 -24.96 -0.37
C GLN A 442 19.82 -24.74 0.85
N ILE A 443 20.34 -24.13 1.90
CA ILE A 443 19.55 -23.74 3.07
C ILE A 443 19.45 -22.22 3.14
N ALA A 444 18.34 -21.72 3.67
CA ALA A 444 18.10 -20.30 3.85
C ALA A 444 17.54 -20.00 5.24
N GLN A 445 17.95 -18.87 5.80
CA GLN A 445 17.43 -18.35 7.06
C GLN A 445 17.18 -16.86 6.94
N THR A 446 16.02 -16.42 7.42
CA THR A 446 15.73 -14.99 7.58
C THR A 446 16.13 -14.56 8.99
N THR A 447 16.83 -13.45 9.12
CA THR A 447 17.16 -12.83 10.41
C THR A 447 16.83 -11.34 10.38
N LEU A 448 16.55 -10.76 11.54
CA LEU A 448 16.42 -9.32 11.69
C LEU A 448 17.79 -8.66 11.80
N LEU A 449 18.01 -7.58 11.05
CA LEU A 449 19.20 -6.73 11.14
C LEU A 449 18.99 -5.54 12.08
N ASN A 450 17.76 -5.29 12.52
CA ASN A 450 17.42 -4.36 13.60
C ASN A 450 16.52 -5.05 14.65
N ILE A 451 16.45 -4.52 15.87
CA ILE A 451 15.50 -5.02 16.90
C ILE A 451 14.32 -4.04 17.01
N PRO A 452 13.29 -4.15 16.14
CA PRO A 452 12.12 -3.31 16.23
C PRO A 452 11.32 -3.63 17.49
N ARG A 453 10.89 -2.62 18.25
CA ARG A 453 9.98 -2.82 19.42
C ARG A 453 8.64 -3.41 19.01
N ILE A 454 8.19 -3.09 17.80
CA ILE A 454 6.93 -3.58 17.24
C ILE A 454 7.20 -4.29 15.92
N VAL A 455 6.72 -5.51 15.78
CA VAL A 455 6.71 -6.26 14.51
C VAL A 455 5.28 -6.40 14.04
N VAL A 456 5.01 -5.96 12.81
CA VAL A 456 3.69 -6.09 12.18
C VAL A 456 3.73 -7.22 11.17
N VAL A 457 2.75 -8.11 11.25
CA VAL A 457 2.71 -9.34 10.47
C VAL A 457 1.36 -9.44 9.76
N ARG A 458 1.41 -9.67 8.44
CA ARG A 458 0.23 -9.95 7.61
C ARG A 458 0.22 -11.43 7.26
N ARG A 459 -0.78 -12.18 7.75
CA ARG A 459 -0.98 -13.57 7.31
C ARG A 459 -1.86 -13.60 6.06
N LYS A 460 -1.36 -14.11 4.94
CA LYS A 460 -2.16 -14.29 3.72
C LYS A 460 -3.32 -15.26 4.00
N ARG A 461 -4.54 -14.98 3.56
CA ARG A 461 -5.66 -15.91 3.77
C ARG A 461 -5.59 -17.04 2.76
N THR A 462 -5.94 -18.27 3.15
CA THR A 462 -6.09 -19.40 2.22
C THR A 462 -7.28 -19.19 1.30
N GLN A 463 -7.12 -19.55 0.02
CA GLN A 463 -8.16 -19.43 -1.00
C GLN A 463 -8.77 -20.79 -1.39
N GLN A 464 -8.57 -21.84 -0.59
CA GLN A 464 -9.12 -23.16 -0.82
C GLN A 464 -9.73 -23.73 0.46
N HIS A 465 -11.05 -23.83 0.50
CA HIS A 465 -11.71 -24.88 1.27
C HIS A 465 -11.71 -26.14 0.38
N ILE A 466 -10.61 -26.90 0.38
CA ILE A 466 -10.73 -28.31 -0.01
C ILE A 466 -11.54 -28.95 1.12
N LEU A 467 -12.74 -29.40 0.81
CA LEU A 467 -13.58 -30.21 1.69
C LEU A 467 -12.72 -31.39 2.19
N GLY A 468 -12.28 -31.34 3.45
CA GLY A 468 -11.57 -32.46 4.08
C GLY A 468 -10.54 -32.08 5.12
N ASP A 469 -9.78 -30.99 4.96
CA ASP A 469 -8.61 -30.75 5.82
C ASP A 469 -8.80 -29.55 6.76
N ARG A 470 -9.40 -29.81 7.93
CA ARG A 470 -9.42 -28.87 9.07
C ARG A 470 -8.15 -29.02 9.91
N GLN A 471 -6.96 -29.02 9.31
CA GLN A 471 -5.72 -29.02 10.08
C GLN A 471 -5.29 -27.59 10.47
N GLY A 472 -4.96 -27.45 11.76
CA GLY A 472 -4.84 -26.24 12.58
C GLY A 472 -4.09 -25.06 11.97
N ALA A 473 -4.80 -23.95 11.75
CA ALA A 473 -4.18 -22.64 11.66
C ALA A 473 -3.75 -22.19 13.08
N THR A 474 -2.53 -22.54 13.48
CA THR A 474 -1.94 -22.08 14.74
C THR A 474 -1.48 -20.63 14.58
N ILE A 475 -1.87 -19.75 15.51
CA ILE A 475 -1.24 -18.45 15.66
C ILE A 475 -0.11 -18.60 16.66
N ASP A 476 1.04 -18.09 16.27
CA ASP A 476 2.17 -17.93 17.16
C ASP A 476 1.92 -16.73 18.07
N VAL A 477 1.52 -16.98 19.32
CA VAL A 477 1.25 -15.92 20.31
C VAL A 477 2.56 -15.35 20.83
N HIS A 478 3.59 -16.19 20.93
CA HIS A 478 4.88 -15.82 21.49
C HIS A 478 6.06 -16.19 20.58
N PRO A 479 6.14 -15.58 19.38
CA PRO A 479 7.13 -15.99 18.40
C PRO A 479 8.55 -15.72 18.85
N VAL A 480 9.43 -16.65 18.51
CA VAL A 480 10.87 -16.49 18.72
C VAL A 480 11.50 -16.05 17.40
N ILE A 481 12.00 -14.82 17.39
CA ILE A 481 12.56 -14.19 16.19
C ILE A 481 14.08 -14.11 16.31
N SER A 482 14.78 -14.60 15.28
CA SER A 482 16.25 -14.55 15.23
C SER A 482 16.73 -13.20 14.71
N TYR A 483 17.77 -12.65 15.32
CA TYR A 483 18.41 -11.40 14.89
C TYR A 483 19.93 -11.56 14.72
N HIS A 484 20.51 -10.70 13.88
CA HIS A 484 21.94 -10.60 13.63
C HIS A 484 22.34 -9.13 13.46
N ILE A 485 23.06 -8.57 14.44
CA ILE A 485 23.42 -7.15 14.50
C ILE A 485 24.94 -7.01 14.50
N SER A 486 25.49 -6.48 13.41
CA SER A 486 26.90 -6.08 13.35
C SER A 486 27.21 -4.95 14.34
N LYS A 487 28.45 -4.85 14.85
CA LYS A 487 28.93 -3.71 15.67
C LYS A 487 28.66 -2.34 15.04
N GLU A 488 28.85 -2.22 13.72
CA GLU A 488 28.60 -0.96 13.01
C GLU A 488 27.12 -0.56 13.06
N ASN A 489 26.22 -1.50 12.77
CA ASN A 489 24.78 -1.28 12.87
C ASN A 489 24.31 -1.03 14.31
N GLN A 490 24.93 -1.66 15.32
CA GLN A 490 24.63 -1.38 16.73
C GLN A 490 24.88 0.09 17.08
N LYS A 491 26.03 0.64 16.65
CA LYS A 491 26.38 2.06 16.82
C LYS A 491 25.42 2.97 16.06
N LYS A 492 25.07 2.63 14.82
CA LYS A 492 24.12 3.41 13.99
C LYS A 492 22.68 3.39 14.53
N MET A 493 22.26 2.28 15.11
CA MET A 493 20.91 2.11 15.67
C MET A 493 20.72 2.81 17.01
N ASN A 494 21.79 3.33 17.64
CA ASN A 494 21.74 3.88 19.00
C ASN A 494 21.03 2.91 19.96
N LEU A 495 21.30 1.60 19.86
CA LEU A 495 20.76 0.62 20.81
C LEU A 495 21.36 0.95 22.18
N LYS A 496 20.62 1.73 22.98
CA LYS A 496 21.04 2.12 24.31
C LYS A 496 20.86 0.91 25.21
N VAL A 497 21.97 0.38 25.70
CA VAL A 497 21.95 -0.58 26.80
C VAL A 497 21.33 0.11 28.01
N SER A 498 20.41 -0.59 28.69
CA SER A 498 19.79 -0.07 29.91
C SER A 498 20.83 0.02 31.03
N THR A 499 21.40 1.21 31.22
CA THR A 499 22.24 1.59 32.37
C THR A 499 21.50 2.54 33.31
N ASP A 500 21.92 2.64 34.57
CA ASP A 500 21.36 3.61 35.54
C ASP A 500 21.38 5.04 35.03
N ALA A 501 22.47 5.43 34.35
CA ALA A 501 22.59 6.75 33.72
C ALA A 501 21.56 6.95 32.59
N SER A 502 21.34 5.93 31.75
CA SER A 502 20.34 5.98 30.69
C SER A 502 18.92 6.10 31.25
N GLN A 503 18.61 5.40 32.35
CA GLN A 503 17.32 5.48 33.02
C GLN A 503 17.09 6.83 33.69
N ARG A 504 18.10 7.41 34.36
CA ARG A 504 18.01 8.78 34.91
C ARG A 504 17.75 9.81 33.81
N LYS A 505 18.42 9.69 32.66
CA LYS A 505 18.19 10.57 31.51
C LYS A 505 16.78 10.41 30.95
N ALA A 506 16.27 9.18 30.84
CA ALA A 506 14.89 8.92 30.41
C ALA A 506 13.85 9.55 31.36
N LYS A 507 14.03 9.40 32.68
CA LYS A 507 13.16 10.04 33.68
C LYS A 507 13.18 11.56 33.56
N LYS A 508 14.37 12.17 33.41
CA LYS A 508 14.49 13.62 33.19
C LYS A 508 13.75 14.05 31.92
N THR A 509 13.96 13.33 30.80
CA THR A 509 13.30 13.62 29.51
C THR A 509 11.78 13.55 29.63
N PHE A 510 11.26 12.57 30.38
CA PHE A 510 9.83 12.49 30.68
C PHE A 510 9.34 13.72 31.46
N HIS A 511 10.02 14.10 32.54
CA HIS A 511 9.65 15.27 33.35
C HIS A 511 9.64 16.56 32.52
N ASP A 512 10.63 16.74 31.64
CA ASP A 512 10.72 17.88 30.73
C ASP A 512 9.55 17.91 29.72
N ALA A 513 9.01 16.74 29.35
CA ALA A 513 7.88 16.60 28.43
C ALA A 513 6.49 16.71 29.08
N VAL A 514 6.38 16.65 30.42
CA VAL A 514 5.08 16.70 31.13
C VAL A 514 4.25 17.94 30.76
N PRO A 515 4.80 19.17 30.70
CA PRO A 515 4.03 20.35 30.32
C PRO A 515 3.45 20.25 28.91
N GLU A 516 4.14 19.56 28.01
CA GLU A 516 3.74 19.38 26.60
C GLU A 516 2.62 18.35 26.48
N ILE A 517 2.72 17.26 27.25
CA ILE A 517 1.66 16.27 27.40
C ILE A 517 0.40 16.92 27.96
N GLN A 518 0.54 17.73 29.03
CA GLN A 518 -0.56 18.46 29.65
C GLN A 518 -1.22 19.42 28.67
N SER A 519 -0.42 20.26 27.99
CA SER A 519 -0.94 21.22 27.02
C SER A 519 -1.71 20.56 25.88
N LEU A 520 -1.19 19.46 25.32
CA LEU A 520 -1.90 18.71 24.28
C LEU A 520 -3.18 18.05 24.80
N PHE A 521 -3.15 17.55 26.04
CA PHE A 521 -4.32 16.94 26.67
C PHE A 521 -5.43 17.97 26.87
N ASP A 522 -5.11 19.12 27.44
CA ASP A 522 -6.06 20.21 27.69
C ASP A 522 -6.68 20.73 26.39
N GLU A 523 -5.89 20.79 25.30
CA GLU A 523 -6.36 21.18 23.98
C GLU A 523 -7.37 20.17 23.40
N LEU A 524 -7.14 18.87 23.60
CA LEU A 524 -7.97 17.80 23.04
C LEU A 524 -9.18 17.45 23.91
N PHE A 525 -9.10 17.70 25.22
CA PHE A 525 -10.08 17.31 26.22
C PHE A 525 -10.33 18.48 27.19
N PRO A 526 -10.92 19.60 26.70
CA PRO A 526 -11.23 20.73 27.56
C PRO A 526 -12.20 20.26 28.64
N ASN A 527 -11.90 20.59 29.90
CA ASN A 527 -12.64 20.22 31.11
C ASN A 527 -12.39 18.80 31.65
N GLU A 528 -11.39 18.07 31.17
CA GLU A 528 -10.93 16.83 31.81
C GLU A 528 -9.57 17.02 32.49
N ALA A 529 -9.36 16.33 33.62
CA ALA A 529 -8.04 16.24 34.25
C ALA A 529 -7.20 15.14 33.59
N LEU A 530 -5.91 15.42 33.36
CA LEU A 530 -4.97 14.45 32.77
C LEU A 530 -4.89 13.17 33.62
N PRO A 531 -5.26 11.99 33.09
CA PRO A 531 -5.27 10.76 33.85
C PRO A 531 -3.86 10.29 34.24
N SER A 532 -3.70 9.82 35.47
CA SER A 532 -2.46 9.22 35.96
C SER A 532 -2.06 7.98 35.15
N SER A 533 -3.02 7.23 34.61
CA SER A 533 -2.76 6.09 33.72
C SER A 533 -2.10 6.51 32.41
N LEU A 534 -2.48 7.66 31.84
CA LEU A 534 -1.89 8.20 30.62
C LEU A 534 -0.47 8.73 30.88
N LEU A 535 -0.26 9.46 31.98
CA LEU A 535 1.07 9.86 32.43
C LEU A 535 1.98 8.66 32.69
N GLY A 536 1.46 7.61 33.33
CA GLY A 536 2.19 6.36 33.56
C GLY A 536 2.58 5.66 32.26
N ALA A 537 1.71 5.68 31.25
CA ALA A 537 2.04 5.14 29.91
C ALA A 537 3.15 5.94 29.23
N PHE A 538 3.15 7.28 29.33
CA PHE A 538 4.25 8.11 28.84
C PHE A 538 5.55 7.82 29.59
N TYR A 539 5.52 7.77 30.92
CA TYR A 539 6.69 7.46 31.75
C TYR A 539 7.32 6.14 31.33
N ASN A 540 6.51 5.06 31.26
CA ASN A 540 6.96 3.74 30.83
C ASN A 540 7.54 3.77 29.41
N SER A 541 6.98 4.61 28.54
CA SER A 541 7.45 4.73 27.17
C SER A 541 8.85 5.34 27.06
N TYR A 542 9.21 6.29 27.93
CA TYR A 542 10.56 6.85 27.98
C TYR A 542 11.55 5.89 28.63
N THR A 543 11.16 5.21 29.70
CA THR A 543 12.06 4.33 30.46
C THR A 543 12.33 2.99 29.75
N ASN A 544 11.38 2.48 28.97
CA ASN A 544 11.50 1.21 28.25
C ASN A 544 12.10 1.33 26.84
N GLU A 545 12.67 2.48 26.46
CA GLU A 545 13.38 2.59 25.17
C GLU A 545 14.65 1.73 25.13
N CYS A 546 15.38 1.65 26.24
CA CYS A 546 16.66 0.94 26.33
C CYS A 546 16.50 -0.58 26.27
N ILE A 547 17.45 -1.24 25.63
CA ILE A 547 17.51 -2.71 25.53
C ILE A 547 18.24 -3.26 26.76
N PRO A 548 17.71 -4.28 27.45
CA PRO A 548 18.43 -5.00 28.50
C PRO A 548 19.81 -5.48 28.03
N GLU A 549 20.84 -5.33 28.86
CA GLU A 549 22.20 -5.80 28.56
C GLU A 549 22.26 -7.32 28.31
N SER A 550 21.41 -8.07 29.00
CA SER A 550 21.24 -9.52 28.82
C SER A 550 20.81 -9.92 27.40
N LEU A 551 20.16 -9.03 26.65
CA LEU A 551 19.78 -9.28 25.25
C LEU A 551 20.92 -9.01 24.26
N ILE A 552 22.03 -8.43 24.70
CA ILE A 552 23.18 -8.09 23.85
C ILE A 552 24.33 -9.09 24.06
N ASN A 553 24.28 -9.96 25.08
CA ASN A 553 25.41 -10.84 25.42
C ASN A 553 25.22 -12.33 25.04
N GLN A 554 24.48 -12.63 23.97
CA GLN A 554 24.44 -13.99 23.41
C GLN A 554 25.49 -14.10 22.31
N GLU A 555 26.53 -14.90 22.56
CA GLU A 555 27.64 -15.31 21.68
C GLU A 555 28.09 -14.24 20.67
N ALA A 556 29.11 -13.45 21.04
CA ALA A 556 29.83 -12.64 20.07
C ALA A 556 30.51 -13.59 19.06
N SER A 557 30.05 -13.56 17.81
CA SER A 557 30.77 -14.20 16.68
C SER A 557 32.20 -13.69 16.59
N GLU A 558 33.09 -14.39 15.87
CA GLU A 558 34.50 -13.99 15.68
C GLU A 558 34.62 -12.55 15.10
N ASP A 559 33.65 -12.11 14.29
CA ASP A 559 33.55 -10.75 13.73
C ASP A 559 32.98 -9.72 14.72
N GLY A 560 32.60 -10.16 15.92
CA GLY A 560 31.98 -9.37 16.97
C GLY A 560 30.52 -8.97 16.70
N ALA A 561 29.85 -9.60 15.74
CA ALA A 561 28.41 -9.43 15.53
C ALA A 561 27.61 -10.14 16.62
N TYR A 562 26.50 -9.52 17.02
CA TYR A 562 25.57 -10.01 18.03
C TYR A 562 24.48 -10.83 17.37
N THR A 563 24.37 -12.10 17.73
CA THR A 563 23.33 -12.99 17.24
C THR A 563 22.53 -13.55 18.39
N GLY A 564 21.22 -13.64 18.23
CA GLY A 564 20.39 -14.21 19.27
C GLY A 564 18.96 -14.39 18.84
N LYS A 565 18.15 -14.78 19.82
CA LYS A 565 16.71 -15.01 19.66
C LYS A 565 15.96 -14.13 20.64
N LEU A 566 14.90 -13.48 20.17
CA LEU A 566 14.07 -12.61 20.97
C LEU A 566 12.62 -13.08 20.92
N GLN A 567 12.01 -13.21 22.10
CA GLN A 567 10.61 -13.59 22.21
C GLN A 567 9.73 -12.35 22.08
N TYR A 568 8.94 -12.32 21.01
CA TYR A 568 7.88 -11.35 20.80
C TYR A 568 6.57 -11.89 21.33
N THR A 569 5.57 -11.02 21.45
CA THR A 569 4.28 -11.35 22.05
C THR A 569 3.15 -10.62 21.32
N LEU A 570 2.13 -11.36 20.88
CA LEU A 570 0.98 -10.82 20.16
C LEU A 570 0.11 -9.99 21.10
N VAL A 571 -0.08 -8.71 20.81
CA VAL A 571 -0.86 -7.82 21.70
C VAL A 571 -2.06 -7.16 21.02
N ALA A 572 -2.09 -7.12 19.70
CA ALA A 572 -3.24 -6.62 18.96
C ALA A 572 -3.36 -7.30 17.60
N ALA A 573 -4.60 -7.45 17.11
CA ALA A 573 -4.86 -7.95 15.78
C ALA A 573 -6.08 -7.28 15.14
N VAL A 574 -6.01 -7.07 13.82
CA VAL A 574 -7.15 -6.73 12.97
C VAL A 574 -7.82 -8.02 12.53
N ILE A 575 -9.08 -8.17 12.91
CA ILE A 575 -9.92 -9.32 12.60
C ILE A 575 -10.82 -8.99 11.42
N TYR A 576 -11.03 -9.95 10.52
CA TYR A 576 -12.04 -9.88 9.48
C TYR A 576 -13.06 -11.00 9.63
N GLN A 577 -14.33 -10.64 9.78
CA GLN A 577 -15.42 -11.61 9.74
C GLN A 577 -16.24 -11.41 8.47
N ALA A 578 -16.45 -12.48 7.71
CA ALA A 578 -17.30 -12.46 6.52
C ALA A 578 -18.78 -12.32 6.93
N SER A 579 -19.58 -11.69 6.08
CA SER A 579 -21.04 -11.63 6.20
C SER A 579 -21.68 -11.65 4.81
N ASP A 580 -22.97 -11.97 4.76
CA ASP A 580 -23.76 -12.03 3.52
C ASP A 580 -23.81 -10.68 2.77
N LYS A 581 -23.50 -9.57 3.46
CA LYS A 581 -23.48 -8.20 2.92
C LYS A 581 -22.06 -7.67 2.67
N GLY A 582 -21.05 -8.54 2.71
CA GLY A 582 -19.63 -8.16 2.70
C GLY A 582 -19.06 -8.12 4.13
N GLY A 583 -17.86 -8.66 4.32
CA GLY A 583 -17.28 -8.80 5.65
C GLY A 583 -16.84 -7.48 6.31
N LYS A 584 -16.67 -7.52 7.64
CA LYS A 584 -16.34 -6.37 8.48
C LYS A 584 -15.00 -6.54 9.17
N TYR A 585 -14.25 -5.44 9.30
CA TYR A 585 -13.03 -5.37 10.08
C TYR A 585 -13.26 -4.76 11.46
N PHE A 586 -12.59 -5.30 12.48
CA PHE A 586 -12.56 -4.75 13.83
C PHE A 586 -11.22 -5.10 14.51
N ALA A 587 -10.94 -4.47 15.65
CA ALA A 587 -9.70 -4.69 16.39
C ALA A 587 -9.93 -5.59 17.61
N GLN A 588 -8.99 -6.48 17.90
CA GLN A 588 -8.88 -7.18 19.18
C GLN A 588 -7.55 -6.85 19.83
N THR A 589 -7.57 -6.48 21.10
CA THR A 589 -6.39 -6.06 21.87
C THR A 589 -6.31 -6.78 23.21
N TRP A 590 -5.09 -7.14 23.61
CA TRP A 590 -4.80 -7.76 24.90
C TRP A 590 -4.47 -6.70 25.96
N GLY A 591 -5.49 -6.30 26.73
CA GLY A 591 -5.39 -5.22 27.71
C GLY A 591 -4.61 -5.55 28.98
N GLU A 592 -4.54 -6.83 29.35
CA GLU A 592 -4.03 -7.30 30.65
C GLU A 592 -2.52 -7.05 30.82
N THR A 593 -2.07 -7.03 32.08
CA THR A 593 -0.64 -6.90 32.43
C THR A 593 0.13 -8.21 32.23
N THR A 594 -0.60 -9.33 32.26
CA THR A 594 -0.09 -10.69 32.06
C THR A 594 0.24 -10.98 30.60
N PRO A 595 1.07 -12.00 30.32
CA PRO A 595 1.27 -12.50 28.97
C PRO A 595 -0.09 -12.83 28.30
N PRO A 596 -0.24 -12.51 27.00
CA PRO A 596 -1.41 -12.86 26.20
C PRO A 596 -1.78 -14.33 26.28
N ASP A 597 -3.05 -14.57 26.59
CA ASP A 597 -3.64 -15.89 26.64
C ASP A 597 -4.85 -15.89 25.70
N ILE A 598 -4.77 -16.69 24.63
CA ILE A 598 -5.83 -16.79 23.62
C ILE A 598 -7.10 -17.46 24.16
N THR A 599 -7.02 -18.15 25.30
CA THR A 599 -8.17 -18.77 25.96
C THR A 599 -9.00 -17.77 26.75
N LYS A 600 -8.40 -16.63 27.12
CA LYS A 600 -9.07 -15.56 27.87
C LYS A 600 -9.74 -14.55 26.95
N PRO A 601 -10.73 -13.78 27.43
CA PRO A 601 -11.40 -12.78 26.62
C PRO A 601 -10.49 -11.60 26.27
N TRP A 602 -10.40 -11.29 24.98
CA TRP A 602 -9.72 -10.11 24.45
C TRP A 602 -10.69 -8.93 24.40
N THR A 603 -10.15 -7.71 24.45
CA THR A 603 -10.95 -6.51 24.24
C THR A 603 -11.24 -6.37 22.76
N THR A 604 -12.48 -6.56 22.34
CA THR A 604 -12.96 -6.33 20.97
C THR A 604 -13.46 -4.89 20.84
N ILE A 605 -12.98 -4.18 19.83
CA ILE A 605 -13.38 -2.81 19.50
C ILE A 605 -13.98 -2.83 18.10
N ASN A 606 -15.30 -2.74 18.02
CA ASN A 606 -16.09 -2.83 16.81
C ASN A 606 -16.92 -1.54 16.66
N ASP A 607 -16.40 -0.60 15.88
CA ASP A 607 -16.91 0.77 15.79
C ASP A 607 -16.98 1.43 17.17
N GLU A 608 -18.17 1.88 17.59
CA GLU A 608 -18.44 2.54 18.87
C GLU A 608 -18.72 1.56 20.02
N LYS A 609 -18.59 0.25 19.77
CA LYS A 609 -18.83 -0.80 20.76
C LYS A 609 -17.51 -1.44 21.20
N ILE A 610 -17.28 -1.42 22.51
CA ILE A 610 -16.19 -2.15 23.16
C ILE A 610 -16.79 -3.29 23.98
N THR A 611 -16.38 -4.52 23.68
CA THR A 611 -16.83 -5.77 24.31
C THR A 611 -15.63 -6.63 24.72
N LYS A 612 -15.88 -7.67 25.51
CA LYS A 612 -14.91 -8.72 25.83
C LYS A 612 -15.34 -10.00 25.14
N GLU A 613 -14.53 -10.49 24.21
CA GLU A 613 -14.86 -11.66 23.37
C GLU A 613 -13.65 -12.60 23.25
N PRO A 614 -13.86 -13.89 22.92
CA PRO A 614 -12.76 -14.79 22.60
C PRO A 614 -11.89 -14.26 21.46
N PHE A 615 -10.60 -14.59 21.47
CA PHE A 615 -9.70 -14.19 20.39
C PHE A 615 -10.01 -14.94 19.08
N PHE A 616 -10.36 -14.21 18.03
CA PHE A 616 -10.68 -14.77 16.71
C PHE A 616 -9.40 -15.06 15.91
N HIS A 617 -8.56 -15.96 16.43
CA HIS A 617 -7.25 -16.29 15.88
C HIS A 617 -7.29 -16.75 14.40
N ARG A 618 -8.38 -17.36 13.92
CA ARG A 618 -8.50 -17.78 12.51
C ARG A 618 -8.75 -16.61 11.56
N ASP A 619 -9.37 -15.57 12.07
CA ASP A 619 -9.80 -14.39 11.31
C ASP A 619 -8.84 -13.21 11.44
N ALA A 620 -7.78 -13.36 12.25
CA ALA A 620 -6.70 -12.38 12.33
C ALA A 620 -5.99 -12.24 10.97
N THR A 621 -5.99 -11.01 10.45
CA THR A 621 -5.43 -10.64 9.15
C THR A 621 -4.12 -9.87 9.28
N LEU A 622 -4.08 -8.90 10.18
CA LEU A 622 -2.90 -8.08 10.51
C LEU A 622 -2.65 -8.18 12.01
N MET A 623 -1.46 -8.59 12.42
CA MET A 623 -1.10 -8.89 13.80
C MET A 623 0.07 -8.02 14.24
N PHE A 624 0.02 -7.54 15.47
CA PHE A 624 1.02 -6.65 16.05
C PHE A 624 1.66 -7.31 17.25
N TYR A 625 2.97 -7.50 17.14
CA TYR A 625 3.80 -8.16 18.12
C TYR A 625 4.72 -7.16 18.80
N VAL A 626 4.91 -7.30 20.11
CA VAL A 626 5.85 -6.50 20.90
C VAL A 626 6.76 -7.43 21.69
N TRP A 627 8.03 -7.08 21.82
CA TRP A 627 8.94 -7.76 22.74
C TRP A 627 9.10 -6.92 24.01
N ARG A 628 9.31 -7.58 25.14
CA ARG A 628 9.59 -6.95 26.43
C ARG A 628 11.04 -7.17 26.81
#